data_AF-A0A2E7RY26-F1
#
_entry.id   AF-A0A2E7RY26-F1
#
_cell.length_a   1.000
_cell.length_b   1.000
_cell.length_c   1.000
_cell.angle_alpha   90.00
_cell.angle_beta   90.00
_cell.angle_gamma   90.00
#
_symmetry.space_group_name_H-M   'P 1'
#
loop_
_entity.id
_entity.type
_entity.pdbx_description
1 polymer ?
#
loop_
_entity_poly.entity_id
_entity_poly.type
_entity_poly.pdbx_seq_one_letter_code
_entity_poly.pdbx_strand_id
1 'polypeptide(L)'
;MSTRDPRQTYLNRRRPVRRTPMWVAVTGFLVVVGALAVMARTTPPQPANNAIAAVVPSQPESRDVQAPLAARPTEQPVASPVTKPAVSAEPQPTVAGGAEADFESLTELIQNETAGPWEDVDGSGGTISDTGEMAGIHVDPNGLLTRVARIDTTGRLEQLSQVVSSASNNANLAHRSRLRLVSLSRLEQEVARRLDAGEPLPADIRHLAGLQQVRFVFTYPETGDIVIGGPAEGFKVSKTGTAIGATSGHPVLQLDDLVTVLRAFTAEGGGVIGCSIDPRPEGLKQINDLVARSNKKGSLSPGQVRNWTTQLGNALGRQKITITGVPADSRVARVLVEADYKMKLIGIGQLDAGKDVPGIFKLMTADERKDSSLDALRWWLSMKYSQVLHSTAGDAFQLVGSAVLCQSENEFVNTRGERVATGQAAGSNRTFAQNFTDHYASLSRQDRVFSDLQNIFDLALVAALVNRHGLADQVGWDMGVFGNHGDFHPAAHPVPRTVDSVVNHRVFNGRDVVVQVAGGVRADIGGLLADRRTVKTNSRLNGVAPAARPSDLAADRWWWDVVVKPTNK
;
A
#
# COMPACT_ATOMS: atom_id res chain seq x y z
N MET A 1 -36.18 -56.92 -1.71
CA MET A 1 -36.26 -58.38 -1.94
C MET A 1 -34.90 -58.89 -2.38
N SER A 2 -34.35 -59.81 -1.58
CA SER A 2 -33.34 -60.85 -1.85
C SER A 2 -32.13 -60.61 -2.78
N THR A 3 -30.97 -60.60 -2.13
CA THR A 3 -29.66 -61.19 -2.49
C THR A 3 -29.61 -62.39 -3.45
N ARG A 4 -28.54 -62.46 -4.27
CA ARG A 4 -27.63 -63.61 -4.62
C ARG A 4 -26.81 -63.20 -5.88
N ASP A 5 -25.47 -63.05 -5.87
CA ASP A 5 -24.36 -64.05 -5.85
C ASP A 5 -24.37 -65.02 -7.06
N PRO A 6 -23.28 -65.68 -7.55
CA PRO A 6 -21.82 -65.54 -7.39
C PRO A 6 -20.98 -65.61 -8.70
N ARG A 7 -19.65 -65.49 -8.50
CA ARG A 7 -18.47 -65.88 -9.30
C ARG A 7 -18.59 -67.13 -10.20
N GLN A 8 -17.93 -67.11 -11.38
CA GLN A 8 -16.87 -68.10 -11.74
C GLN A 8 -16.11 -67.78 -13.06
N THR A 9 -14.78 -67.77 -12.91
CA THR A 9 -13.66 -68.13 -13.82
C THR A 9 -13.94 -68.91 -15.12
N TYR A 10 -13.20 -68.62 -16.20
CA TYR A 10 -12.52 -69.65 -17.03
C TYR A 10 -11.31 -69.10 -17.83
N LEU A 11 -10.32 -69.98 -18.00
CA LEU A 11 -8.96 -69.82 -18.51
C LEU A 11 -8.77 -69.95 -20.04
N ASN A 12 -7.56 -69.56 -20.49
CA ASN A 12 -6.68 -70.19 -21.50
C ASN A 12 -6.68 -69.73 -22.98
N ARG A 13 -5.52 -69.25 -23.46
CA ARG A 13 -4.57 -69.89 -24.45
C ARG A 13 -3.56 -68.86 -25.01
N ARG A 14 -2.24 -68.98 -24.73
CA ARG A 14 -1.14 -69.52 -25.58
C ARG A 14 -0.98 -68.81 -26.96
N ARG A 15 0.01 -67.90 -27.15
CA ARG A 15 1.42 -68.07 -27.70
C ARG A 15 1.48 -68.15 -29.25
N PRO A 16 2.62 -67.94 -30.00
CA PRO A 16 3.92 -67.28 -29.70
C PRO A 16 4.70 -66.59 -30.90
N VAL A 17 5.94 -66.11 -30.64
CA VAL A 17 7.22 -66.26 -31.44
C VAL A 17 7.74 -65.17 -32.43
N ARG A 18 8.92 -64.59 -32.05
CA ARG A 18 10.20 -64.24 -32.78
C ARG A 18 10.18 -63.19 -33.93
N ARG A 19 11.23 -62.40 -34.27
CA ARG A 19 12.69 -62.33 -34.02
C ARG A 19 13.25 -60.95 -34.46
N THR A 20 14.43 -60.59 -33.92
CA THR A 20 15.40 -59.45 -34.09
C THR A 20 16.05 -59.29 -35.50
N PRO A 21 16.80 -58.21 -35.87
CA PRO A 21 18.13 -57.70 -35.35
C PRO A 21 18.22 -56.15 -35.15
N MET A 22 19.01 -55.53 -34.24
CA MET A 22 20.47 -55.43 -33.93
C MET A 22 21.28 -54.51 -34.88
N TRP A 23 21.84 -53.41 -34.34
CA TRP A 23 23.25 -52.89 -34.36
C TRP A 23 23.25 -51.40 -33.91
N VAL A 24 23.65 -51.06 -32.66
CA VAL A 24 25.00 -50.66 -32.16
C VAL A 24 25.39 -49.19 -32.39
N ALA A 25 25.56 -48.44 -31.30
CA ALA A 25 26.76 -47.63 -31.01
C ALA A 25 26.80 -47.26 -29.51
N VAL A 26 27.95 -47.52 -28.91
CA VAL A 26 28.32 -47.42 -27.49
C VAL A 26 29.45 -46.41 -27.36
N THR A 27 29.44 -45.58 -26.31
CA THR A 27 30.58 -45.13 -25.47
C THR A 27 30.08 -44.01 -24.55
N GLY A 28 30.28 -43.93 -23.23
CA GLY A 28 31.04 -44.73 -22.28
C GLY A 28 32.09 -43.87 -21.53
N PHE A 29 31.94 -43.75 -20.20
CA PHE A 29 32.95 -43.43 -19.16
C PHE A 29 33.48 -41.96 -19.05
N LEU A 30 33.92 -41.41 -17.90
CA LEU A 30 33.76 -41.64 -16.45
C LEU A 30 34.43 -40.46 -15.69
N VAL A 31 33.88 -40.10 -14.52
CA VAL A 31 34.46 -39.54 -13.26
C VAL A 31 35.89 -38.96 -13.23
N VAL A 32 36.05 -37.73 -12.69
CA VAL A 32 37.11 -37.35 -11.71
C VAL A 32 36.61 -36.23 -10.76
N VAL A 33 36.94 -36.38 -9.47
CA VAL A 33 36.77 -35.46 -8.32
C VAL A 33 37.96 -34.46 -8.24
N GLY A 34 37.73 -33.18 -7.88
CA GLY A 34 38.80 -32.34 -7.31
C GLY A 34 38.66 -30.80 -7.36
N ALA A 35 38.86 -30.17 -6.20
CA ALA A 35 39.28 -28.77 -5.91
C ALA A 35 38.33 -27.60 -6.30
N LEU A 36 37.79 -26.78 -5.39
CA LEU A 36 38.42 -25.77 -4.51
C LEU A 36 39.29 -24.74 -5.26
N ALA A 37 38.87 -23.47 -5.14
CA ALA A 37 39.55 -22.22 -5.50
C ALA A 37 39.58 -21.77 -6.97
N VAL A 38 38.64 -20.88 -7.34
CA VAL A 38 38.97 -19.63 -8.06
C VAL A 38 38.13 -18.50 -7.47
N MET A 39 38.75 -17.72 -6.59
CA MET A 39 38.38 -16.32 -6.42
C MET A 39 38.86 -15.55 -7.66
N ALA A 40 38.03 -14.62 -8.13
CA ALA A 40 38.37 -13.20 -8.33
C ALA A 40 37.74 -12.61 -9.60
N ARG A 41 37.21 -11.38 -9.41
CA ARG A 41 36.91 -10.34 -10.41
C ARG A 41 35.62 -10.63 -11.19
N THR A 42 34.59 -9.78 -11.13
CA THR A 42 34.65 -8.35 -11.50
C THR A 42 33.59 -7.52 -10.77
N THR A 43 34.05 -6.49 -10.05
CA THR A 43 33.27 -5.34 -9.58
C THR A 43 33.23 -4.28 -10.68
N PRO A 44 32.07 -3.70 -11.07
CA PRO A 44 32.04 -2.52 -11.93
C PRO A 44 32.19 -1.21 -11.12
N PRO A 45 32.75 -0.13 -11.71
CA PRO A 45 33.30 1.00 -10.97
C PRO A 45 32.28 2.12 -10.68
N GLN A 46 32.53 2.80 -9.56
CA GLN A 46 31.89 4.03 -9.10
C GLN A 46 32.71 5.24 -9.63
N PRO A 47 32.10 6.29 -10.21
CA PRO A 47 32.84 7.49 -10.60
C PRO A 47 33.00 8.45 -9.42
N ALA A 48 34.26 8.77 -9.11
CA ALA A 48 34.67 9.83 -8.19
C ALA A 48 34.76 11.17 -8.94
N ASN A 49 34.22 12.24 -8.35
CA ASN A 49 34.56 13.61 -8.72
C ASN A 49 35.07 14.33 -7.45
N ASN A 50 36.39 14.46 -7.37
CA ASN A 50 37.06 15.41 -6.47
C ASN A 50 37.46 16.62 -7.30
N ALA A 51 37.03 17.81 -6.88
CA ALA A 51 37.63 19.08 -7.29
C ALA A 51 38.23 19.76 -6.06
N ILE A 52 39.37 20.38 -6.32
CA ILE A 52 40.44 20.73 -5.40
C ILE A 52 40.16 22.08 -4.72
N ALA A 53 40.53 22.16 -3.44
CA ALA A 53 40.56 23.38 -2.65
C ALA A 53 41.67 24.34 -3.12
N ALA A 54 41.34 25.61 -3.24
CA ALA A 54 42.29 26.72 -3.23
C ALA A 54 41.78 27.77 -2.23
N VAL A 55 42.64 28.10 -1.26
CA VAL A 55 42.44 29.08 -0.19
C VAL A 55 43.20 30.34 -0.56
N VAL A 56 42.56 31.52 -0.55
CA VAL A 56 43.16 32.85 -0.24
C VAL A 56 42.03 33.75 0.34
N PRO A 57 42.27 34.59 1.37
CA PRO A 57 41.24 35.15 2.24
C PRO A 57 40.86 36.61 1.88
N SER A 58 39.65 37.03 2.26
CA SER A 58 39.33 38.45 2.46
C SER A 58 38.25 38.62 3.53
N GLN A 59 38.62 39.34 4.58
CA GLN A 59 37.81 39.77 5.73
C GLN A 59 36.93 41.00 5.38
N PRO A 60 36.04 41.45 6.30
CA PRO A 60 34.75 42.06 5.98
C PRO A 60 34.76 43.59 5.96
N GLU A 61 33.85 44.20 5.21
CA GLU A 61 33.47 45.61 5.38
C GLU A 61 32.04 45.73 5.92
N SER A 62 31.97 46.32 7.11
CA SER A 62 30.82 46.98 7.71
C SER A 62 30.60 48.37 7.12
N ARG A 63 29.35 48.78 6.88
CA ARG A 63 28.81 50.16 7.01
C ARG A 63 27.33 50.14 6.61
N ASP A 64 26.43 50.30 7.56
CA ASP A 64 25.81 51.57 7.99
C ASP A 64 24.60 51.99 7.13
N VAL A 65 23.42 51.80 7.74
CA VAL A 65 22.33 52.76 7.94
C VAL A 65 22.17 53.89 6.90
N GLN A 66 21.03 53.89 6.18
CA GLN A 66 20.14 55.06 6.08
C GLN A 66 18.80 54.76 5.38
N ALA A 67 17.71 55.06 6.09
CA ALA A 67 16.37 55.28 5.55
C ALA A 67 16.31 56.64 4.80
N PRO A 68 15.25 56.89 4.00
CA PRO A 68 14.32 57.91 4.49
C PRO A 68 12.82 57.68 4.20
N LEU A 69 12.04 58.10 5.19
CA LEU A 69 10.76 58.84 5.19
C LEU A 69 9.74 58.71 4.04
N ALA A 70 8.60 58.15 4.45
CA ALA A 70 7.23 58.69 4.38
C ALA A 70 6.91 59.92 3.49
N ALA A 71 5.91 59.74 2.61
CA ALA A 71 4.89 60.74 2.30
C ALA A 71 3.54 60.06 1.99
N ARG A 72 2.48 60.46 2.71
CA ARG A 72 1.05 60.20 2.45
C ARG A 72 0.40 61.54 1.97
N PRO A 73 -0.92 61.62 1.69
CA PRO A 73 -1.57 61.36 0.41
C PRO A 73 -2.21 62.66 -0.15
N THR A 74 -2.73 62.64 -1.38
CA THR A 74 -3.56 63.74 -1.90
C THR A 74 -4.94 63.22 -2.29
N GLU A 75 -5.96 63.89 -1.76
CA GLU A 75 -7.38 63.62 -1.94
C GLU A 75 -7.95 64.14 -3.27
N GLN A 76 -9.14 63.59 -3.57
CA GLN A 76 -10.07 63.70 -4.70
C GLN A 76 -10.46 65.13 -5.16
N PRO A 77 -11.27 65.26 -6.24
CA PRO A 77 -12.72 65.31 -5.99
C PRO A 77 -13.62 64.52 -6.96
N VAL A 78 -14.79 64.22 -6.41
CA VAL A 78 -15.97 63.53 -6.96
C VAL A 78 -16.77 64.43 -7.91
N ALA A 79 -17.32 63.85 -9.00
CA ALA A 79 -18.52 64.36 -9.65
C ALA A 79 -19.30 63.22 -10.36
N SER A 80 -20.60 63.14 -10.07
CA SER A 80 -21.66 62.33 -10.72
C SER A 80 -22.83 63.30 -11.02
N PRO A 81 -23.94 62.90 -11.69
CA PRO A 81 -24.19 61.89 -12.72
C PRO A 81 -24.92 62.47 -13.97
N VAL A 82 -24.87 61.85 -15.15
CA VAL A 82 -25.85 62.12 -16.24
C VAL A 82 -26.21 60.83 -17.02
N THR A 83 -27.49 60.75 -17.33
CA THR A 83 -28.35 59.68 -17.84
C THR A 83 -28.08 59.28 -19.32
N LYS A 84 -28.44 58.02 -19.66
CA LYS A 84 -28.40 57.36 -21.00
C LYS A 84 -29.17 58.13 -22.10
N PRO A 85 -28.87 57.84 -23.39
CA PRO A 85 -29.75 56.94 -24.16
C PRO A 85 -29.02 55.95 -25.09
N ALA A 86 -29.77 54.95 -25.57
CA ALA A 86 -29.34 53.83 -26.41
C ALA A 86 -29.42 54.11 -27.92
N VAL A 87 -28.47 53.60 -28.73
CA VAL A 87 -28.63 53.24 -30.17
C VAL A 87 -27.60 52.14 -30.55
N SER A 88 -27.98 51.34 -31.55
CA SER A 88 -27.59 49.98 -31.97
C SER A 88 -26.38 49.84 -32.94
N ALA A 89 -25.76 48.63 -32.92
CA ALA A 89 -25.07 47.84 -33.97
C ALA A 89 -23.89 48.48 -34.77
N GLU A 90 -22.73 47.85 -35.07
CA GLU A 90 -22.36 46.45 -35.37
C GLU A 90 -20.79 46.31 -35.40
N PRO A 91 -20.17 45.18 -35.80
CA PRO A 91 -19.63 44.09 -34.98
C PRO A 91 -18.10 44.13 -34.73
N GLN A 92 -17.65 43.55 -33.60
CA GLN A 92 -16.25 43.14 -33.39
C GLN A 92 -16.19 41.68 -32.94
N PRO A 93 -15.11 40.95 -33.31
CA PRO A 93 -15.17 39.53 -33.61
C PRO A 93 -15.40 38.69 -32.37
N THR A 94 -16.38 37.79 -32.48
CA THR A 94 -16.57 36.67 -31.58
C THR A 94 -15.30 35.81 -31.56
N VAL A 95 -14.58 35.82 -30.43
CA VAL A 95 -13.71 34.70 -30.06
C VAL A 95 -14.65 33.56 -29.67
N ALA A 96 -15.09 32.82 -30.69
CA ALA A 96 -15.73 31.53 -30.53
C ALA A 96 -14.62 30.51 -30.23
N GLY A 97 -14.52 30.13 -28.95
CA GLY A 97 -13.54 29.17 -28.47
C GLY A 97 -13.72 28.86 -26.99
N GLY A 98 -14.94 28.93 -26.48
CA GLY A 98 -15.28 28.31 -25.20
C GLY A 98 -15.57 26.84 -25.48
N ALA A 99 -14.59 25.98 -25.23
CA ALA A 99 -14.88 24.56 -25.07
C ALA A 99 -15.83 24.46 -23.85
N GLU A 100 -17.11 24.25 -24.12
CA GLU A 100 -18.07 23.84 -23.10
C GLU A 100 -17.49 22.56 -22.49
N ALA A 101 -17.13 22.62 -21.20
CA ALA A 101 -16.47 21.51 -20.52
C ALA A 101 -17.33 20.24 -20.69
N ASP A 102 -16.70 19.13 -21.07
CA ASP A 102 -17.40 17.88 -21.37
C ASP A 102 -17.83 17.17 -20.07
N PHE A 103 -18.86 17.73 -19.45
CA PHE A 103 -19.47 17.20 -18.22
C PHE A 103 -20.09 15.82 -18.44
N GLU A 104 -20.49 15.48 -19.67
CA GLU A 104 -21.00 14.16 -20.01
C GLU A 104 -19.88 13.12 -19.96
N SER A 105 -18.71 13.38 -20.54
CA SER A 105 -17.56 12.49 -20.46
C SER A 105 -17.05 12.31 -19.02
N LEU A 106 -17.03 13.36 -18.20
CA LEU A 106 -16.70 13.25 -16.77
C LEU A 106 -17.75 12.42 -16.02
N THR A 107 -19.03 12.66 -16.28
CA THR A 107 -20.14 11.91 -15.67
C THR A 107 -20.10 10.45 -16.08
N GLU A 108 -19.87 10.14 -17.35
CA GLU A 108 -19.76 8.78 -17.87
C GLU A 108 -18.52 8.09 -17.31
N LEU A 109 -17.37 8.78 -17.23
CA LEU A 109 -16.16 8.26 -16.60
C LEU A 109 -16.40 7.96 -15.12
N ILE A 110 -16.98 8.90 -14.38
CA ILE A 110 -17.31 8.69 -12.97
C ILE A 110 -18.27 7.52 -12.85
N GLN A 111 -19.37 7.48 -13.60
CA GLN A 111 -20.38 6.42 -13.54
C GLN A 111 -19.79 5.05 -13.89
N ASN A 112 -19.13 4.91 -15.04
CA ASN A 112 -18.56 3.63 -15.50
C ASN A 112 -17.47 3.11 -14.54
N GLU A 113 -16.65 4.00 -13.99
CA GLU A 113 -15.54 3.61 -13.14
C GLU A 113 -15.95 3.48 -11.67
N THR A 114 -17.06 4.09 -11.24
CA THR A 114 -17.63 3.89 -9.90
C THR A 114 -18.75 2.84 -9.87
N ALA A 115 -19.17 2.28 -11.01
CA ALA A 115 -20.24 1.26 -11.12
C ALA A 115 -19.76 -0.18 -11.42
N GLY A 116 -18.45 -0.46 -11.31
CA GLY A 116 -17.90 -1.85 -11.38
C GLY A 116 -18.36 -2.73 -10.20
N PRO A 117 -17.74 -3.90 -9.91
CA PRO A 117 -18.11 -4.80 -8.79
C PRO A 117 -17.80 -4.22 -7.39
N TRP A 118 -17.87 -2.91 -7.29
CA TRP A 118 -17.78 -2.04 -6.14
C TRP A 118 -19.21 -1.60 -5.88
N GLU A 119 -19.96 -2.43 -5.15
CA GLU A 119 -21.38 -2.22 -4.90
C GLU A 119 -21.63 -0.77 -4.45
N ASP A 120 -22.40 -0.02 -5.25
CA ASP A 120 -23.33 0.96 -4.71
C ASP A 120 -24.22 0.16 -3.75
N VAL A 121 -23.92 0.17 -2.45
CA VAL A 121 -24.82 -0.41 -1.45
C VAL A 121 -25.98 0.57 -1.29
N ASP A 122 -26.85 0.56 -2.28
CA ASP A 122 -28.23 1.00 -2.15
C ASP A 122 -28.88 0.08 -1.10
N GLY A 123 -28.98 0.56 0.14
CA GLY A 123 -30.05 0.17 1.04
C GLY A 123 -30.03 -1.24 1.66
N SER A 124 -28.96 -2.03 1.52
CA SER A 124 -28.77 -3.25 2.33
C SER A 124 -27.43 -3.18 3.05
N GLY A 125 -27.42 -2.40 4.14
CA GLY A 125 -26.31 -2.36 5.08
C GLY A 125 -25.93 -3.76 5.54
N GLY A 126 -24.91 -4.32 4.89
CA GLY A 126 -24.00 -5.23 5.56
C GLY A 126 -23.35 -4.41 6.65
N THR A 127 -23.93 -4.44 7.85
CA THR A 127 -23.17 -4.12 9.05
C THR A 127 -21.87 -4.89 8.90
N ILE A 128 -20.72 -4.20 8.94
CA ILE A 128 -19.50 -4.87 9.39
C ILE A 128 -19.92 -5.40 10.74
N SER A 129 -20.26 -6.69 10.76
CA SER A 129 -20.57 -7.35 12.00
C SER A 129 -19.27 -7.24 12.79
N ASP A 130 -19.40 -6.83 14.05
CA ASP A 130 -18.33 -6.83 15.04
C ASP A 130 -17.95 -8.29 15.34
N THR A 131 -17.63 -9.06 14.28
CA THR A 131 -17.15 -10.44 14.34
C THR A 131 -15.70 -10.35 14.77
N GLY A 132 -15.51 -10.07 16.06
CA GLY A 132 -14.23 -10.07 16.73
C GLY A 132 -13.17 -9.27 15.99
N GLU A 133 -13.32 -7.95 15.95
CA GLU A 133 -12.29 -7.01 15.46
C GLU A 133 -10.91 -7.58 15.81
N MET A 134 -10.20 -7.95 14.77
CA MET A 134 -8.87 -8.50 14.82
C MET A 134 -7.93 -7.38 15.24
N ALA A 135 -7.89 -7.17 16.56
CA ALA A 135 -7.30 -6.02 17.21
C ALA A 135 -5.90 -5.74 16.65
N GLY A 136 -5.59 -4.44 16.48
CA GLY A 136 -4.37 -3.98 15.80
C GLY A 136 -3.08 -4.40 16.50
N ILE A 137 -1.93 -3.87 16.10
CA ILE A 137 -0.66 -4.17 16.79
C ILE A 137 -0.37 -3.21 17.94
N HIS A 138 0.26 -3.73 19.00
CA HIS A 138 0.87 -2.98 20.08
C HIS A 138 2.39 -3.13 19.96
N VAL A 139 3.12 -2.05 20.21
CA VAL A 139 4.57 -2.06 20.25
C VAL A 139 5.00 -1.57 21.62
N ASP A 140 5.71 -2.42 22.36
CA ASP A 140 6.21 -2.06 23.69
C ASP A 140 7.41 -1.10 23.62
N PRO A 141 7.86 -0.51 24.75
CA PRO A 141 9.01 0.39 24.76
C PRO A 141 10.34 -0.23 24.26
N ASN A 142 10.46 -1.56 24.26
CA ASN A 142 11.62 -2.28 23.71
C ASN A 142 11.48 -2.53 22.19
N GLY A 143 10.37 -2.13 21.57
CA GLY A 143 10.07 -2.37 20.18
C GLY A 143 9.57 -3.78 19.88
N LEU A 144 9.05 -4.51 20.87
CA LEU A 144 8.38 -5.78 20.65
C LEU A 144 6.95 -5.56 20.17
N LEU A 145 6.67 -6.08 18.97
CA LEU A 145 5.34 -6.10 18.38
C LEU A 145 4.53 -7.28 18.96
N THR A 146 3.33 -6.99 19.44
CA THR A 146 2.33 -7.96 19.88
C THR A 146 0.96 -7.62 19.31
N ARG A 147 0.03 -8.58 19.29
CA ARG A 147 -1.38 -8.28 18.97
C ARG A 147 -2.02 -7.56 20.15
N VAL A 148 -2.79 -6.52 19.87
CA VAL A 148 -3.61 -5.85 20.89
C VAL A 148 -4.70 -6.83 21.33
N ALA A 149 -4.95 -6.91 22.64
CA ALA A 149 -6.10 -7.65 23.20
C ALA A 149 -7.18 -6.70 23.76
N ARG A 150 -6.93 -5.39 23.73
CA ARG A 150 -7.79 -4.37 24.34
C ARG A 150 -8.45 -3.50 23.26
N ILE A 151 -9.75 -3.71 23.10
CA ILE A 151 -10.66 -2.83 22.38
C ILE A 151 -11.34 -1.96 23.44
N ASP A 152 -11.67 -0.70 23.13
CA ASP A 152 -12.54 0.08 24.02
C ASP A 152 -13.93 -0.54 24.05
N THR A 153 -14.24 -1.23 25.14
CA THR A 153 -15.55 -1.84 25.38
C THR A 153 -16.56 -0.84 25.96
N THR A 154 -16.11 0.35 26.37
CA THR A 154 -16.94 1.36 27.03
C THR A 154 -17.57 2.35 26.07
N GLY A 155 -17.13 2.39 24.80
CA GLY A 155 -17.59 3.34 23.78
C GLY A 155 -17.15 4.78 24.04
N ARG A 156 -16.25 4.99 25.00
CA ARG A 156 -15.78 6.31 25.44
C ARG A 156 -14.97 7.01 24.35
N LEU A 157 -14.17 6.28 23.58
CA LEU A 157 -13.41 6.83 22.46
C LEU A 157 -14.34 7.35 21.36
N GLU A 158 -15.40 6.60 21.04
CA GLU A 158 -16.40 7.00 20.06
C GLU A 158 -17.16 8.25 20.55
N GLN A 159 -17.59 8.28 21.82
CA GLN A 159 -18.26 9.44 22.43
C GLN A 159 -17.37 10.70 22.45
N LEU A 160 -16.11 10.58 22.87
CA LEU A 160 -15.17 11.71 22.86
C LEU A 160 -14.94 12.23 21.44
N SER A 161 -14.87 11.33 20.45
CA SER A 161 -14.69 11.73 19.06
C SER A 161 -15.90 12.45 18.47
N GLN A 162 -17.12 12.07 18.85
CA GLN A 162 -18.34 12.74 18.40
C GLN A 162 -18.39 14.19 18.90
N VAL A 163 -17.93 14.44 20.14
CA VAL A 163 -17.81 15.79 20.71
C VAL A 163 -16.76 16.64 19.98
N VAL A 164 -15.63 16.03 19.57
CA VAL A 164 -14.58 16.75 18.81
C VAL A 164 -15.01 16.99 17.35
N SER A 165 -15.74 16.05 16.75
CA SER A 165 -16.17 16.12 15.35
C SER A 165 -17.34 17.09 15.15
N SER A 166 -18.26 17.20 16.11
CA SER A 166 -19.38 18.15 16.07
C SER A 166 -18.96 19.62 16.20
N ALA A 167 -17.70 19.88 16.59
CA ALA A 167 -17.10 21.22 16.58
C ALA A 167 -16.58 21.63 15.19
N SER A 168 -16.54 20.73 14.20
CA SER A 168 -16.21 21.08 12.81
C SER A 168 -17.47 21.55 12.08
N ASN A 169 -17.57 22.85 11.82
CA ASN A 169 -18.73 23.51 11.21
C ASN A 169 -18.95 23.21 9.70
N ASN A 170 -18.32 22.18 9.13
CA ASN A 170 -18.36 21.90 7.69
C ASN A 170 -19.46 20.87 7.37
N ALA A 171 -20.73 21.32 7.30
CA ALA A 171 -21.89 20.45 7.06
C ALA A 171 -21.76 19.56 5.80
N ASN A 172 -21.06 20.04 4.77
CA ASN A 172 -20.86 19.29 3.53
C ASN A 172 -19.95 18.06 3.69
N LEU A 173 -19.05 18.05 4.68
CA LEU A 173 -18.09 16.97 4.90
C LEU A 173 -18.77 15.65 5.26
N ALA A 174 -19.91 15.73 5.94
CA ALA A 174 -20.67 14.58 6.42
C ALA A 174 -21.34 13.79 5.27
N HIS A 175 -21.54 14.40 4.11
CA HIS A 175 -22.16 13.74 2.97
C HIS A 175 -21.22 12.76 2.30
N ARG A 176 -21.79 11.62 1.86
CA ARG A 176 -21.13 10.67 0.97
C ARG A 176 -20.92 11.31 -0.40
N SER A 177 -19.75 11.10 -0.97
CA SER A 177 -19.34 11.59 -2.26
C SER A 177 -18.67 10.48 -3.06
N ARG A 178 -19.14 10.25 -4.30
CA ARG A 178 -18.49 9.32 -5.24
C ARG A 178 -17.13 9.84 -5.69
N LEU A 179 -16.95 11.16 -5.69
CA LEU A 179 -15.73 11.85 -6.08
C LEU A 179 -15.57 13.15 -5.32
N ARG A 180 -14.83 13.09 -4.21
CA ARG A 180 -14.31 14.25 -3.50
C ARG A 180 -12.90 14.54 -3.98
N LEU A 181 -12.63 15.80 -4.25
CA LEU A 181 -11.34 16.32 -4.68
C LEU A 181 -10.69 17.13 -3.56
N VAL A 182 -9.39 16.95 -3.39
CA VAL A 182 -8.56 17.61 -2.38
C VAL A 182 -7.34 18.21 -3.09
N SER A 183 -7.23 19.54 -3.10
CA SER A 183 -6.02 20.24 -3.57
C SER A 183 -4.93 20.12 -2.50
N LEU A 184 -3.84 19.45 -2.86
CA LEU A 184 -2.68 19.29 -2.01
C LEU A 184 -1.96 20.62 -1.79
N SER A 185 -1.85 21.45 -2.82
CA SER A 185 -1.21 22.77 -2.76
C SER A 185 -1.97 23.71 -1.81
N ARG A 186 -3.31 23.78 -1.91
CA ARG A 186 -4.13 24.63 -1.02
C ARG A 186 -4.21 24.07 0.39
N LEU A 187 -4.25 22.74 0.54
CA LEU A 187 -4.20 22.11 1.85
C LEU A 187 -2.89 22.42 2.56
N GLU A 188 -1.76 22.38 1.85
CA GLU A 188 -0.46 22.77 2.36
C GLU A 188 -0.45 24.22 2.85
N GLN A 189 -0.97 25.16 2.03
CA GLN A 189 -1.08 26.58 2.42
C GLN A 189 -1.93 26.79 3.68
N GLU A 190 -3.07 26.10 3.82
CA GLU A 190 -3.89 26.20 5.02
C GLU A 190 -3.21 25.56 6.24
N VAL A 191 -2.45 24.48 6.06
CA VAL A 191 -1.64 23.90 7.14
C VAL A 191 -0.54 24.87 7.55
N ALA A 192 0.20 25.47 6.60
CA ALA A 192 1.23 26.46 6.88
C ALA A 192 0.67 27.65 7.65
N ARG A 193 -0.45 28.23 7.20
CA ARG A 193 -1.13 29.33 7.90
C ARG A 193 -1.48 28.99 9.34
N ARG A 194 -1.98 27.78 9.59
CA ARG A 194 -2.32 27.32 10.95
C ARG A 194 -1.09 27.11 11.82
N LEU A 195 -0.03 26.54 11.26
CA LEU A 195 1.24 26.35 11.97
C LEU A 195 1.83 27.71 12.39
N ASP A 196 1.86 28.69 11.48
CA ASP A 196 2.32 30.05 11.76
C ASP A 196 1.48 30.75 12.82
N ALA A 197 0.17 30.51 12.82
CA ALA A 197 -0.75 31.05 13.81
C ALA A 197 -0.76 30.28 15.16
N GLY A 198 -0.06 29.14 15.26
CA GLY A 198 -0.13 28.25 16.41
C GLY A 198 -1.51 27.61 16.61
N GLU A 199 -2.32 27.54 15.56
CA GLU A 199 -3.66 26.95 15.58
C GLU A 199 -3.58 25.42 15.45
N PRO A 200 -4.40 24.65 16.18
CA PRO A 200 -4.49 23.22 15.96
C PRO A 200 -5.07 22.92 14.57
N LEU A 201 -4.57 21.85 13.95
CA LEU A 201 -5.18 21.34 12.72
C LEU A 201 -6.57 20.74 13.04
N PRO A 202 -7.62 21.08 12.28
CA PRO A 202 -8.93 20.47 12.41
C PRO A 202 -8.93 19.03 11.87
N ALA A 203 -9.99 18.28 12.21
CA ALA A 203 -10.08 16.87 11.87
C ALA A 203 -10.26 16.63 10.36
N ASP A 204 -10.90 17.55 9.64
CA ASP A 204 -11.04 17.47 8.18
C ASP A 204 -9.69 17.58 7.47
N ILE A 205 -8.79 18.47 7.91
CA ILE A 205 -7.41 18.57 7.43
C ILE A 205 -6.63 17.28 7.71
N ARG A 206 -6.65 16.79 8.96
CA ARG A 206 -5.92 15.57 9.33
C ARG A 206 -6.35 14.34 8.53
N HIS A 207 -7.63 14.27 8.14
CA HIS A 207 -8.23 13.13 7.46
C HIS A 207 -8.55 13.40 5.98
N LEU A 208 -7.86 14.35 5.34
CA LEU A 208 -8.01 14.69 3.92
C LEU A 208 -9.47 14.79 3.46
N ALA A 209 -10.27 15.54 4.21
CA ALA A 209 -11.70 15.72 4.00
C ALA A 209 -12.52 14.40 3.90
N GLY A 210 -12.11 13.36 4.61
CA GLY A 210 -12.79 12.06 4.63
C GLY A 210 -12.58 11.22 3.37
N LEU A 211 -11.61 11.58 2.53
CA LEU A 211 -11.22 10.81 1.36
C LEU A 211 -10.78 9.41 1.80
N GLN A 212 -11.34 8.36 1.20
CA GLN A 212 -11.12 6.97 1.61
C GLN A 212 -10.11 6.25 0.73
N GLN A 213 -9.92 6.72 -0.51
CA GLN A 213 -9.02 6.15 -1.49
C GLN A 213 -8.67 7.19 -2.55
N VAL A 214 -7.47 7.13 -3.14
CA VAL A 214 -7.12 7.92 -4.34
C VAL A 214 -7.41 7.13 -5.60
N ARG A 215 -8.19 7.72 -6.50
CA ARG A 215 -8.52 7.18 -7.83
C ARG A 215 -8.03 8.07 -8.96
N PHE A 216 -7.97 9.37 -8.72
CA PHE A 216 -7.59 10.37 -9.71
C PHE A 216 -6.54 11.32 -9.16
N VAL A 217 -5.69 11.81 -10.05
CA VAL A 217 -4.77 12.93 -9.81
C VAL A 217 -4.94 13.93 -10.94
N PHE A 218 -5.11 15.20 -10.61
CA PHE A 218 -5.24 16.28 -11.58
C PHE A 218 -4.18 17.36 -11.30
N THR A 219 -3.72 18.03 -12.35
CA THR A 219 -2.88 19.23 -12.23
C THR A 219 -3.56 20.41 -12.89
N TYR A 220 -3.49 21.57 -12.25
CA TYR A 220 -4.06 22.83 -12.74
C TYR A 220 -2.97 23.91 -12.73
N PRO A 221 -2.08 23.94 -13.76
CA PRO A 221 -0.97 24.88 -13.82
C PRO A 221 -1.38 26.35 -13.66
N GLU A 222 -2.54 26.73 -14.18
CA GLU A 222 -3.09 28.08 -14.11
C GLU A 222 -3.39 28.56 -12.68
N THR A 223 -3.50 27.63 -11.73
CA THR A 223 -3.83 27.92 -10.33
C THR A 223 -2.82 27.36 -9.34
N GLY A 224 -1.78 26.66 -9.82
CA GLY A 224 -0.77 26.04 -8.98
C GLY A 224 -1.24 24.80 -8.20
N ASP A 225 -2.35 24.17 -8.61
CA ASP A 225 -3.00 23.11 -7.83
C ASP A 225 -2.61 21.70 -8.33
N ILE A 226 -2.16 20.83 -7.43
CA ILE A 226 -2.22 19.37 -7.61
C ILE A 226 -3.39 18.85 -6.78
N VAL A 227 -4.29 18.06 -7.39
CA VAL A 227 -5.52 17.62 -6.76
C VAL A 227 -5.62 16.11 -6.82
N ILE A 228 -5.86 15.47 -5.67
CA ILE A 228 -6.19 14.04 -5.59
C ILE A 228 -7.70 13.86 -5.43
N GLY A 229 -8.23 12.77 -5.98
CA GLY A 229 -9.67 12.53 -6.01
C GLY A 229 -10.08 11.09 -5.84
N GLY A 230 -11.21 10.86 -5.16
CA GLY A 230 -11.79 9.53 -4.97
C GLY A 230 -13.03 9.52 -4.08
N PRO A 231 -13.50 8.34 -3.64
CA PRO A 231 -14.67 8.22 -2.78
C PRO A 231 -14.40 8.81 -1.40
N ALA A 232 -15.36 9.52 -0.84
CA ALA A 232 -15.26 10.14 0.48
C ALA A 232 -16.59 10.11 1.23
N GLU A 233 -16.50 10.14 2.56
CA GLU A 233 -17.67 10.30 3.42
C GLU A 233 -17.29 10.96 4.75
N GLY A 234 -18.29 11.33 5.56
CA GLY A 234 -18.05 11.69 6.94
C GLY A 234 -17.36 10.55 7.70
N PHE A 235 -16.57 10.87 8.72
CA PHE A 235 -15.79 9.88 9.47
C PHE A 235 -16.05 9.97 10.98
N LYS A 236 -15.74 8.88 11.67
CA LYS A 236 -15.81 8.74 13.13
C LYS A 236 -14.58 8.00 13.65
N VAL A 237 -14.33 8.06 14.95
CA VAL A 237 -13.25 7.27 15.56
C VAL A 237 -13.79 5.90 15.99
N SER A 238 -13.08 4.84 15.59
CA SER A 238 -13.38 3.47 15.96
C SER A 238 -13.10 3.20 17.45
N LYS A 239 -13.53 2.04 17.95
CA LYS A 239 -13.18 1.55 19.29
C LYS A 239 -11.68 1.30 19.49
N THR A 240 -10.90 1.28 18.41
CA THR A 240 -9.44 1.17 18.43
C THR A 240 -8.73 2.53 18.36
N GLY A 241 -9.49 3.64 18.33
CA GLY A 241 -8.94 4.99 18.26
C GLY A 241 -8.56 5.45 16.84
N THR A 242 -8.98 4.74 15.80
CA THR A 242 -8.63 5.05 14.40
C THR A 242 -9.79 5.75 13.71
N ALA A 243 -9.53 6.78 12.91
CA ALA A 243 -10.58 7.39 12.09
C ALA A 243 -10.99 6.47 10.93
N ILE A 244 -12.30 6.26 10.80
CA ILE A 244 -12.93 5.42 9.77
C ILE A 244 -14.16 6.12 9.22
N GLY A 245 -14.51 5.81 7.98
CA GLY A 245 -15.74 6.26 7.36
C GLY A 245 -16.96 5.88 8.21
N ALA A 246 -17.86 6.85 8.42
CA ALA A 246 -18.96 6.75 9.35
C ALA A 246 -20.01 5.72 8.92
N THR A 247 -20.11 5.46 7.61
CA THR A 247 -21.12 4.57 7.04
C THR A 247 -20.49 3.28 6.50
N SER A 248 -19.32 3.35 5.85
CA SER A 248 -18.66 2.18 5.28
C SER A 248 -17.73 1.44 6.25
N GLY A 249 -17.19 2.14 7.26
CA GLY A 249 -16.15 1.62 8.13
C GLY A 249 -14.76 1.48 7.50
N HIS A 250 -14.57 1.91 6.25
CA HIS A 250 -13.26 1.96 5.60
C HIS A 250 -12.35 3.03 6.23
N PRO A 251 -11.03 2.82 6.29
CA PRO A 251 -10.09 3.86 6.71
C PRO A 251 -10.19 5.11 5.84
N VAL A 252 -10.00 6.27 6.47
CA VAL A 252 -9.80 7.55 5.77
C VAL A 252 -8.31 7.81 5.57
N LEU A 253 -7.95 8.47 4.47
CA LEU A 253 -6.58 8.90 4.22
C LEU A 253 -6.13 9.90 5.29
N GLN A 254 -4.85 9.82 5.65
CA GLN A 254 -4.27 10.62 6.73
C GLN A 254 -3.23 11.59 6.15
N LEU A 255 -3.24 12.83 6.65
CA LEU A 255 -2.24 13.83 6.29
C LEU A 255 -0.82 13.36 6.66
N ASP A 256 -0.66 12.72 7.83
CA ASP A 256 0.61 12.15 8.28
C ASP A 256 1.19 11.15 7.28
N ASP A 257 0.34 10.29 6.69
CA ASP A 257 0.77 9.30 5.70
C ASP A 257 1.16 9.98 4.39
N LEU A 258 0.34 10.93 3.91
CA LEU A 258 0.61 11.72 2.71
C LEU A 258 1.98 12.40 2.80
N VAL A 259 2.24 13.14 3.88
CA VAL A 259 3.52 13.86 4.05
C VAL A 259 4.68 12.88 4.22
N THR A 260 4.48 11.79 4.95
CA THR A 260 5.50 10.74 5.09
C THR A 260 5.90 10.16 3.73
N VAL A 261 4.94 9.83 2.88
CA VAL A 261 5.26 9.27 1.56
C VAL A 261 5.78 10.32 0.58
N LEU A 262 5.29 11.57 0.59
CA LEU A 262 5.86 12.66 -0.22
C LEU A 262 7.38 12.80 0.02
N ARG A 263 7.80 12.74 1.29
CA ARG A 263 9.22 12.82 1.68
C ARG A 263 10.03 11.58 1.29
N ALA A 264 9.39 10.41 1.14
CA ALA A 264 10.04 9.15 0.76
C ALA A 264 10.50 9.07 -0.72
N PHE A 265 9.99 9.96 -1.58
CA PHE A 265 10.31 10.00 -3.01
C PHE A 265 11.17 11.20 -3.42
N THR A 266 11.76 11.92 -2.46
CA THR A 266 12.71 13.02 -2.72
C THR A 266 14.06 12.49 -3.24
N ALA A 267 15.00 13.38 -3.62
CA ALA A 267 16.35 12.97 -4.03
C ALA A 267 17.10 12.18 -2.94
N GLU A 268 16.75 12.39 -1.67
CA GLU A 268 17.27 11.64 -0.52
C GLU A 268 16.54 10.29 -0.31
N GLY A 269 15.37 10.13 -0.94
CA GLY A 269 14.53 8.95 -0.90
C GLY A 269 14.81 7.98 -2.05
N GLY A 270 14.97 6.69 -1.74
CA GLY A 270 15.26 5.66 -2.74
C GLY A 270 14.08 5.27 -3.65
N GLY A 271 12.90 5.88 -3.46
CA GLY A 271 11.68 5.56 -4.21
C GLY A 271 11.13 4.13 -3.98
N VAL A 272 11.57 3.49 -2.90
CA VAL A 272 11.11 2.18 -2.45
C VAL A 272 10.74 2.31 -0.99
N ILE A 273 9.50 1.95 -0.64
CA ILE A 273 9.05 1.88 0.75
C ILE A 273 8.71 0.44 1.11
N GLY A 274 8.94 0.05 2.36
CA GLY A 274 8.65 -1.32 2.76
C GLY A 274 9.10 -1.69 4.15
N CYS A 275 8.86 -2.95 4.49
CA CYS A 275 9.37 -3.59 5.68
C CYS A 275 9.75 -5.05 5.39
N SER A 276 10.52 -5.66 6.27
CA SER A 276 10.71 -7.11 6.32
C SER A 276 10.61 -7.61 7.76
N ILE A 277 10.08 -8.82 7.91
CA ILE A 277 10.09 -9.56 9.18
C ILE A 277 10.81 -10.87 8.91
N ASP A 278 12.05 -10.95 9.39
CA ASP A 278 12.98 -12.01 9.05
C ASP A 278 13.42 -12.79 10.29
N PRO A 279 13.47 -14.13 10.23
CA PRO A 279 14.07 -14.95 11.27
C PRO A 279 15.57 -14.68 11.37
N ARG A 280 16.13 -14.93 12.55
CA ARG A 280 17.59 -14.84 12.74
C ARG A 280 18.26 -16.12 12.25
N PRO A 281 19.44 -16.05 11.60
CA PRO A 281 20.15 -17.25 11.13
C PRO A 281 20.42 -18.27 12.23
N GLU A 282 20.74 -17.80 13.44
CA GLU A 282 21.00 -18.66 14.60
C GLU A 282 19.75 -19.47 14.98
N GLY A 283 18.58 -18.84 14.95
CA GLY A 283 17.31 -19.51 15.27
C GLY A 283 16.87 -20.51 14.21
N LEU A 284 17.09 -20.19 12.93
CA LEU A 284 16.85 -21.11 11.82
C LEU A 284 17.72 -22.36 11.93
N LYS A 285 19.00 -22.21 12.27
CA LYS A 285 19.91 -23.33 12.50
C LYS A 285 19.41 -24.25 13.62
N GLN A 286 18.96 -23.67 14.75
CA GLN A 286 18.47 -24.43 15.89
C GLN A 286 17.20 -25.23 15.56
N ILE A 287 16.26 -24.66 14.79
CA ILE A 287 15.08 -25.41 14.36
C ILE A 287 15.45 -26.54 13.42
N ASN A 288 16.30 -26.30 12.42
CA ASN A 288 16.74 -27.35 11.50
C ASN A 288 17.30 -28.56 12.26
N ASP A 289 18.14 -28.30 13.26
CA ASP A 289 18.69 -29.35 14.12
C ASP A 289 17.60 -30.04 14.96
N LEU A 290 16.60 -29.31 15.46
CA LEU A 290 15.49 -29.86 16.25
C LEU A 290 14.56 -30.75 15.41
N VAL A 291 14.19 -30.30 14.20
CA VAL A 291 13.35 -31.04 13.26
C VAL A 291 14.08 -32.30 12.77
N ALA A 292 15.35 -32.17 12.38
CA ALA A 292 16.16 -33.33 11.97
C ALA A 292 16.28 -34.39 13.08
N ARG A 293 16.38 -33.97 14.35
CA ARG A 293 16.36 -34.89 15.50
C ARG A 293 14.97 -35.51 15.74
N SER A 294 13.89 -34.76 15.57
CA SER A 294 12.51 -35.28 15.71
C SER A 294 12.21 -36.34 14.67
N ASN A 295 12.46 -36.03 13.39
CA ASN A 295 12.18 -36.93 12.28
C ASN A 295 12.98 -38.24 12.36
N LYS A 296 14.21 -38.21 12.91
CA LYS A 296 15.00 -39.43 13.18
C LYS A 296 14.39 -40.33 14.25
N LYS A 297 13.61 -39.77 15.19
CA LYS A 297 12.96 -40.51 16.29
C LYS A 297 11.57 -41.04 15.93
N GLY A 298 11.02 -40.65 14.79
CA GLY A 298 9.66 -41.02 14.36
C GLY A 298 8.58 -40.06 14.87
N SER A 299 7.30 -40.43 14.66
CA SER A 299 6.15 -39.58 14.98
C SER A 299 6.11 -39.14 16.44
N LEU A 300 5.87 -37.85 16.68
CA LEU A 300 5.56 -37.35 18.02
C LEU A 300 4.20 -37.87 18.50
N SER A 301 4.12 -38.26 19.77
CA SER A 301 2.83 -38.52 20.43
C SER A 301 2.08 -37.21 20.74
N PRO A 302 0.74 -37.22 20.85
CA PRO A 302 -0.04 -36.00 21.14
C PRO A 302 0.41 -35.22 22.39
N GLY A 303 0.92 -35.91 23.41
CA GLY A 303 1.46 -35.27 24.62
C GLY A 303 2.82 -34.60 24.43
N GLN A 304 3.61 -35.04 23.46
CA GLN A 304 4.93 -34.47 23.15
C GLN A 304 4.86 -33.27 22.20
N VAL A 305 3.81 -33.20 21.36
CA VAL A 305 3.62 -32.11 20.37
C VAL A 305 3.68 -30.74 21.03
N ARG A 306 2.96 -30.52 22.14
CA ARG A 306 2.91 -29.20 22.81
C ARG A 306 4.29 -28.72 23.29
N ASN A 307 5.05 -29.61 23.93
CA ASN A 307 6.41 -29.29 24.40
C ASN A 307 7.34 -29.03 23.22
N TRP A 308 7.21 -29.80 22.14
CA TRP A 308 8.02 -29.64 20.95
C TRP A 308 7.71 -28.35 20.19
N THR A 309 6.44 -27.95 20.05
CA THR A 309 6.04 -26.64 19.49
C THR A 309 6.61 -25.49 20.32
N THR A 310 6.62 -25.62 21.65
CA THR A 310 7.25 -24.62 22.54
C THR A 310 8.76 -24.56 22.31
N GLN A 311 9.43 -25.70 22.14
CA GLN A 311 10.85 -25.76 21.81
C GLN A 311 11.16 -25.14 20.44
N LEU A 312 10.31 -25.35 19.43
CA LEU A 312 10.46 -24.70 18.12
C LEU A 312 10.37 -23.17 18.23
N GLY A 313 9.37 -22.65 18.93
CA GLY A 313 9.20 -21.21 19.13
C GLY A 313 10.40 -20.59 19.85
N ASN A 314 10.87 -21.23 20.93
CA ASN A 314 12.04 -20.79 21.68
C ASN A 314 13.33 -20.86 20.83
N ALA A 315 13.48 -21.90 20.02
CA ALA A 315 14.63 -22.07 19.14
C ALA A 315 14.69 -21.01 18.03
N LEU A 316 13.56 -20.67 17.41
CA LEU A 316 13.53 -19.61 16.38
C LEU A 316 13.86 -18.24 16.97
N GLY A 317 13.39 -17.99 18.19
CA GLY A 317 13.55 -16.72 18.90
C GLY A 317 12.73 -15.60 18.27
N ARG A 318 13.04 -14.35 18.60
CA ARG A 318 12.35 -13.19 18.01
C ARG A 318 12.86 -12.87 16.62
N GLN A 319 11.94 -12.60 15.71
CA GLN A 319 12.24 -12.16 14.35
C GLN A 319 12.58 -10.67 14.34
N LYS A 320 13.48 -10.28 13.42
CA LYS A 320 13.91 -8.89 13.25
C LYS A 320 12.97 -8.18 12.29
N ILE A 321 12.56 -6.98 12.65
CA ILE A 321 11.80 -6.08 11.78
C ILE A 321 12.78 -5.06 11.19
N THR A 322 12.78 -4.92 9.87
CA THR A 322 13.54 -3.90 9.15
C THR A 322 12.57 -3.02 8.37
N ILE A 323 12.72 -1.71 8.44
CA ILE A 323 11.89 -0.73 7.72
C ILE A 323 12.77 -0.04 6.68
N THR A 324 12.23 0.20 5.49
CA THR A 324 12.95 0.78 4.35
C THR A 324 12.16 1.96 3.77
N GLY A 325 12.86 3.05 3.45
CA GLY A 325 12.32 4.17 2.68
C GLY A 325 11.43 5.16 3.44
N VAL A 326 11.03 4.85 4.67
CA VAL A 326 10.22 5.75 5.53
C VAL A 326 10.77 5.77 6.96
N PRO A 327 10.48 6.83 7.74
CA PRO A 327 10.83 6.87 9.17
C PRO A 327 10.22 5.69 9.92
N ALA A 328 11.01 5.05 10.77
CA ALA A 328 10.62 3.81 11.45
C ALA A 328 9.54 4.02 12.53
N ASP A 329 9.36 5.26 12.97
CA ASP A 329 8.35 5.75 13.91
C ASP A 329 7.13 6.36 13.20
N SER A 330 7.03 6.29 11.86
CA SER A 330 5.85 6.75 11.13
C SER A 330 4.67 5.78 11.23
N ARG A 331 3.44 6.30 11.04
CA ARG A 331 2.24 5.45 10.87
C ARG A 331 2.37 4.53 9.66
N VAL A 332 2.97 5.03 8.57
CA VAL A 332 3.26 4.25 7.36
C VAL A 332 4.05 2.99 7.70
N ALA A 333 5.17 3.13 8.44
CA ALA A 333 5.97 1.98 8.88
C ALA A 333 5.16 0.96 9.69
N ARG A 334 4.29 1.45 10.59
CA ARG A 334 3.42 0.62 11.41
C ARG A 334 2.43 -0.20 10.57
N VAL A 335 1.76 0.43 9.59
CA VAL A 335 0.81 -0.26 8.71
C VAL A 335 1.51 -1.31 7.84
N LEU A 336 2.68 -0.97 7.26
CA LEU A 336 3.48 -1.91 6.47
C LEU A 336 3.79 -3.18 7.29
N VAL A 337 4.30 -3.00 8.51
CA VAL A 337 4.65 -4.11 9.40
C VAL A 337 3.42 -4.90 9.85
N GLU A 338 2.32 -4.23 10.20
CA GLU A 338 1.09 -4.90 10.62
C GLU A 338 0.49 -5.74 9.49
N ALA A 339 0.45 -5.22 8.27
CA ALA A 339 -0.09 -5.94 7.11
C ALA A 339 0.73 -7.20 6.78
N ASP A 340 2.07 -7.11 6.78
CA ASP A 340 2.93 -8.29 6.61
C ASP A 340 2.73 -9.30 7.74
N TYR A 341 2.73 -8.84 8.98
CA TYR A 341 2.55 -9.70 10.13
C TYR A 341 1.22 -10.46 10.07
N LYS A 342 0.10 -9.76 9.79
CA LYS A 342 -1.22 -10.39 9.66
C LYS A 342 -1.30 -11.32 8.46
N MET A 343 -0.74 -10.96 7.30
CA MET A 343 -0.64 -11.88 6.15
C MET A 343 0.05 -13.19 6.53
N LYS A 344 1.17 -13.11 7.25
CA LYS A 344 1.90 -14.30 7.69
C LYS A 344 1.09 -15.13 8.68
N LEU A 345 0.42 -14.50 9.65
CA LEU A 345 -0.49 -15.19 10.58
C LEU A 345 -1.64 -15.92 9.86
N ILE A 346 -2.22 -15.29 8.83
CA ILE A 346 -3.25 -15.91 7.97
C ILE A 346 -2.65 -17.13 7.27
N GLY A 347 -1.50 -16.94 6.62
CA GLY A 347 -0.88 -17.99 5.84
C GLY A 347 -0.45 -19.20 6.67
N ILE A 348 -0.03 -19.02 7.92
CA ILE A 348 0.24 -20.16 8.81
C ILE A 348 -1.02 -20.67 9.55
N GLY A 349 -2.20 -20.08 9.32
CA GLY A 349 -3.46 -20.49 9.91
C GLY A 349 -3.60 -20.18 11.41
N GLN A 350 -2.90 -19.15 11.90
CA GLN A 350 -3.08 -18.58 13.25
C GLN A 350 -4.09 -17.42 13.26
N LEU A 351 -4.53 -17.00 12.09
CA LEU A 351 -5.56 -16.00 11.85
C LEU A 351 -6.48 -16.51 10.74
N ASP A 352 -7.79 -16.47 10.97
CA ASP A 352 -8.78 -16.82 9.96
C ASP A 352 -9.04 -15.64 9.03
N ALA A 353 -9.09 -15.92 7.73
CA ALA A 353 -9.35 -14.95 6.66
C ALA A 353 -10.54 -15.40 5.79
N GLY A 354 -11.33 -16.34 6.30
CA GLY A 354 -12.41 -16.98 5.59
C GLY A 354 -11.97 -18.17 4.74
N LYS A 355 -12.98 -18.85 4.18
CA LYS A 355 -12.80 -20.09 3.41
C LYS A 355 -12.01 -19.91 2.11
N ASP A 356 -12.04 -18.72 1.53
CA ASP A 356 -11.46 -18.44 0.22
C ASP A 356 -9.96 -18.12 0.30
N VAL A 357 -9.47 -17.74 1.49
CA VAL A 357 -8.03 -17.54 1.79
C VAL A 357 -7.58 -18.51 2.90
N PRO A 358 -7.60 -19.83 2.65
CA PRO A 358 -7.19 -20.80 3.64
C PRO A 358 -5.67 -20.74 3.87
N GLY A 359 -5.24 -20.91 5.13
CA GLY A 359 -3.81 -21.05 5.46
C GLY A 359 -3.16 -22.27 4.79
N ILE A 360 -1.84 -22.20 4.64
CA ILE A 360 -1.00 -23.11 3.87
C ILE A 360 -1.24 -24.60 4.18
N PHE A 361 -1.42 -24.96 5.44
CA PHE A 361 -1.64 -26.35 5.86
C PHE A 361 -2.92 -26.97 5.29
N LYS A 362 -3.94 -26.15 5.00
CA LYS A 362 -5.17 -26.61 4.34
C LYS A 362 -4.96 -26.78 2.82
N LEU A 363 -4.01 -26.05 2.23
CA LEU A 363 -3.69 -26.07 0.81
C LEU A 363 -2.69 -27.16 0.43
N MET A 364 -1.84 -27.61 1.37
CA MET A 364 -0.82 -28.63 1.12
C MET A 364 -1.43 -29.91 0.55
N THR A 365 -0.85 -30.40 -0.54
CA THR A 365 -1.15 -31.68 -1.17
C THR A 365 -0.61 -32.86 -0.35
N ALA A 366 -1.03 -34.09 -0.69
CA ALA A 366 -0.53 -35.29 -0.02
C ALA A 366 0.99 -35.48 -0.22
N ASP A 367 1.57 -35.00 -1.32
CA ASP A 367 2.99 -35.14 -1.59
C ASP A 367 3.82 -34.06 -0.89
N GLU A 368 3.34 -32.81 -0.83
CA GLU A 368 3.96 -31.76 0.00
C GLU A 368 3.99 -32.17 1.48
N ARG A 369 2.95 -32.84 1.98
CA ARG A 369 2.92 -33.35 3.37
C ARG A 369 3.87 -34.51 3.61
N LYS A 370 4.32 -35.21 2.56
CA LYS A 370 5.31 -36.30 2.70
C LYS A 370 6.72 -35.75 2.78
N ASP A 371 6.98 -34.59 2.18
CA ASP A 371 8.25 -33.91 2.35
C ASP A 371 8.40 -33.52 3.83
N SER A 372 9.52 -33.95 4.42
CA SER A 372 9.76 -33.84 5.88
C SER A 372 10.66 -32.65 6.21
N SER A 373 10.92 -31.79 5.22
CA SER A 373 11.81 -30.65 5.33
C SER A 373 11.13 -29.47 6.04
N LEU A 374 11.95 -28.59 6.60
CA LEU A 374 11.48 -27.28 7.04
C LEU A 374 11.19 -26.45 5.78
N ASP A 375 9.91 -26.31 5.45
CA ASP A 375 9.49 -25.47 4.33
C ASP A 375 9.72 -24.00 4.71
N ALA A 376 10.81 -23.45 4.17
CA ALA A 376 11.08 -22.03 4.22
C ALA A 376 10.29 -21.35 3.10
N LEU A 377 9.21 -20.67 3.47
CA LEU A 377 8.39 -19.92 2.53
C LEU A 377 8.69 -18.43 2.64
N ARG A 378 8.60 -17.71 1.53
CA ARG A 378 8.68 -16.26 1.53
C ARG A 378 7.40 -15.69 0.95
N TRP A 379 6.76 -14.80 1.68
CA TRP A 379 5.60 -14.04 1.23
C TRP A 379 5.86 -12.55 1.39
N TRP A 380 5.47 -11.77 0.39
CA TRP A 380 5.51 -10.32 0.54
C TRP A 380 4.38 -9.63 -0.21
N LEU A 381 3.93 -8.51 0.32
CA LEU A 381 2.92 -7.66 -0.30
C LEU A 381 3.60 -6.60 -1.17
N SER A 382 3.12 -6.42 -2.39
CA SER A 382 3.58 -5.38 -3.32
C SER A 382 2.42 -4.72 -4.03
N MET A 383 2.69 -3.67 -4.80
CA MET A 383 1.68 -2.96 -5.58
C MET A 383 1.17 -3.81 -6.75
N LYS A 384 -0.13 -3.74 -7.06
CA LYS A 384 -0.79 -4.41 -8.19
C LYS A 384 -1.67 -3.45 -8.99
N TYR A 385 -1.12 -2.37 -9.53
CA TYR A 385 -1.90 -1.51 -10.44
C TYR A 385 -2.03 -2.19 -11.80
N SER A 386 -3.24 -2.30 -12.31
CA SER A 386 -3.44 -2.81 -13.67
C SER A 386 -2.98 -1.78 -14.69
N GLN A 387 -3.32 -0.51 -14.47
CA GLN A 387 -2.94 0.62 -15.31
C GLN A 387 -2.87 1.92 -14.50
N VAL A 388 -1.96 2.81 -14.90
CA VAL A 388 -2.00 4.24 -14.57
C VAL A 388 -2.32 4.95 -15.88
N LEU A 389 -3.58 5.35 -16.02
CA LEU A 389 -4.04 6.04 -17.22
C LEU A 389 -3.74 7.52 -17.09
N HIS A 390 -3.40 8.18 -18.20
CA HIS A 390 -3.21 9.62 -18.23
C HIS A 390 -3.81 10.27 -19.48
N SER A 391 -4.22 11.53 -19.38
CA SER A 391 -4.62 12.34 -20.53
C SER A 391 -3.45 12.59 -21.48
N THR A 392 -3.74 13.04 -22.69
CA THR A 392 -2.70 13.39 -23.66
C THR A 392 -1.85 14.57 -23.17
N ALA A 393 -2.48 15.53 -22.48
CA ALA A 393 -1.81 16.68 -21.89
C ALA A 393 -1.00 16.33 -20.63
N GLY A 394 -1.23 15.15 -20.03
CA GLY A 394 -0.57 14.75 -18.79
C GLY A 394 -1.09 15.49 -17.55
N ASP A 395 -2.29 16.07 -17.64
CA ASP A 395 -2.93 16.89 -16.60
C ASP A 395 -4.01 16.14 -15.79
N ALA A 396 -4.36 14.92 -16.22
CA ALA A 396 -5.30 14.04 -15.54
C ALA A 396 -4.76 12.62 -15.55
N PHE A 397 -4.75 11.99 -14.38
CA PHE A 397 -4.34 10.61 -14.17
C PHE A 397 -5.45 9.83 -13.48
N GLN A 398 -5.59 8.56 -13.85
CA GLN A 398 -6.49 7.62 -13.20
C GLN A 398 -5.71 6.37 -12.78
N LEU A 399 -5.86 6.01 -11.51
CA LEU A 399 -5.27 4.84 -10.90
C LEU A 399 -6.25 3.67 -11.05
N VAL A 400 -5.90 2.68 -11.88
CA VAL A 400 -6.75 1.55 -12.19
C VAL A 400 -6.24 0.29 -11.51
N GLY A 401 -7.17 -0.42 -10.86
CA GLY A 401 -6.89 -1.71 -10.23
C GLY A 401 -6.07 -1.61 -8.96
N SER A 402 -6.17 -0.50 -8.20
CA SER A 402 -5.53 -0.36 -6.88
C SER A 402 -5.84 -1.59 -6.02
N ALA A 403 -4.84 -2.46 -5.91
CA ALA A 403 -4.88 -3.70 -5.17
C ALA A 403 -3.46 -4.04 -4.75
N VAL A 404 -3.36 -4.89 -3.73
CA VAL A 404 -2.09 -5.43 -3.27
C VAL A 404 -1.90 -6.81 -3.88
N LEU A 405 -0.71 -7.04 -4.42
CA LEU A 405 -0.25 -8.34 -4.89
C LEU A 405 0.47 -9.03 -3.74
N CYS A 406 -0.05 -10.19 -3.31
CA CYS A 406 0.73 -11.10 -2.51
C CYS A 406 1.62 -11.92 -3.45
N GLN A 407 2.93 -11.78 -3.26
CA GLN A 407 3.94 -12.56 -3.95
C GLN A 407 4.44 -13.69 -3.06
N SER A 408 4.89 -14.77 -3.68
CA SER A 408 5.46 -15.92 -2.99
C SER A 408 6.75 -16.36 -3.64
N GLU A 409 7.59 -17.00 -2.84
CA GLU A 409 8.79 -17.70 -3.27
C GLU A 409 9.07 -18.87 -2.32
N ASN A 410 9.52 -20.00 -2.87
CA ASN A 410 10.04 -21.12 -2.11
C ASN A 410 11.52 -20.83 -1.78
N GLU A 411 11.91 -21.04 -0.54
CA GLU A 411 13.29 -20.93 -0.09
C GLU A 411 13.70 -22.24 0.61
N PHE A 412 14.99 -22.42 0.85
CA PHE A 412 15.48 -23.46 1.74
C PHE A 412 16.48 -22.87 2.72
N VAL A 413 16.62 -23.50 3.88
CA VAL A 413 17.61 -23.09 4.89
C VAL A 413 18.85 -23.97 4.76
N ASN A 414 20.00 -23.36 4.54
CA ASN A 414 21.27 -24.08 4.44
C ASN A 414 21.83 -24.47 5.83
N THR A 415 22.99 -25.16 5.85
CA THR A 415 23.62 -25.63 7.09
C THR A 415 24.12 -24.52 8.03
N ARG A 416 24.23 -23.29 7.52
CA ARG A 416 24.58 -22.09 8.30
C ARG A 416 23.35 -21.39 8.87
N GLY A 417 22.14 -21.83 8.55
CA GLY A 417 20.91 -21.16 8.96
C GLY A 417 20.54 -19.99 8.04
N GLU A 418 21.18 -19.86 6.88
CA GLU A 418 20.84 -18.83 5.90
C GLU A 418 19.71 -19.33 5.01
N ARG A 419 18.75 -18.46 4.68
CA ARG A 419 17.71 -18.78 3.69
C ARG A 419 18.25 -18.52 2.29
N VAL A 420 17.97 -19.43 1.36
CA VAL A 420 18.40 -19.36 -0.03
C VAL A 420 17.17 -19.35 -0.93
N ALA A 421 17.05 -18.27 -1.70
CA ALA A 421 16.03 -18.04 -2.71
C ALA A 421 16.13 -19.06 -3.84
N THR A 422 14.98 -19.58 -4.30
CA THR A 422 14.92 -20.48 -5.47
C THR A 422 14.51 -19.77 -6.75
N GLY A 423 14.00 -18.54 -6.65
CA GLY A 423 13.39 -17.79 -7.75
C GLY A 423 12.04 -18.35 -8.22
N GLN A 424 11.48 -19.34 -7.52
CA GLN A 424 10.26 -20.04 -7.94
C GLN A 424 9.22 -20.09 -6.82
N ALA A 425 7.95 -20.07 -7.21
CA ALA A 425 6.82 -20.35 -6.33
C ALA A 425 6.04 -21.55 -6.87
N ALA A 426 5.77 -22.56 -6.06
CA ALA A 426 5.06 -23.77 -6.49
C ALA A 426 4.03 -24.24 -5.46
N GLY A 427 3.10 -25.10 -5.92
CA GLY A 427 2.13 -25.79 -5.08
C GLY A 427 1.34 -24.86 -4.17
N SER A 428 1.18 -25.29 -2.92
CA SER A 428 0.44 -24.60 -1.87
C SER A 428 0.96 -23.17 -1.61
N ASN A 429 2.27 -22.92 -1.77
CA ASN A 429 2.89 -21.61 -1.59
C ASN A 429 2.35 -20.59 -2.62
N ARG A 430 2.32 -20.99 -3.90
CA ARG A 430 1.75 -20.18 -4.98
C ARG A 430 0.25 -19.99 -4.80
N THR A 431 -0.48 -21.06 -4.48
CA THR A 431 -1.94 -21.00 -4.29
C THR A 431 -2.34 -20.05 -3.17
N PHE A 432 -1.61 -20.06 -2.05
CA PHE A 432 -1.88 -19.12 -0.95
C PHE A 432 -1.77 -17.66 -1.43
N ALA A 433 -0.66 -17.31 -2.09
CA ALA A 433 -0.42 -15.96 -2.58
C ALA A 433 -1.46 -15.53 -3.64
N GLN A 434 -1.86 -16.45 -4.51
CA GLN A 434 -2.91 -16.21 -5.50
C GLN A 434 -4.26 -15.95 -4.83
N ASN A 435 -4.70 -16.83 -3.92
CA ASN A 435 -5.96 -16.65 -3.20
C ASN A 435 -5.97 -15.35 -2.39
N PHE A 436 -4.87 -15.03 -1.70
CA PHE A 436 -4.75 -13.79 -0.95
C PHE A 436 -4.90 -12.56 -1.85
N THR A 437 -4.30 -12.61 -3.05
CA THR A 437 -4.39 -11.54 -4.05
C THR A 437 -5.80 -11.42 -4.64
N ASP A 438 -6.40 -12.53 -5.05
CA ASP A 438 -7.68 -12.56 -5.74
C ASP A 438 -8.85 -12.17 -4.81
N HIS A 439 -8.68 -12.40 -3.50
CA HIS A 439 -9.66 -12.06 -2.47
C HIS A 439 -9.28 -10.84 -1.62
N TYR A 440 -8.28 -10.05 -2.04
CA TYR A 440 -7.78 -8.91 -1.27
C TYR A 440 -8.87 -7.89 -0.92
N ALA A 441 -9.79 -7.61 -1.83
CA ALA A 441 -10.91 -6.70 -1.58
C ALA A 441 -11.85 -7.20 -0.46
N SER A 442 -11.98 -8.50 -0.28
CA SER A 442 -12.72 -9.08 0.85
C SER A 442 -11.91 -8.95 2.14
N LEU A 443 -10.60 -9.21 2.08
CA LEU A 443 -9.69 -9.07 3.22
C LEU A 443 -9.65 -7.62 3.74
N SER A 444 -9.63 -6.62 2.86
CA SER A 444 -9.60 -5.20 3.24
C SER A 444 -10.89 -4.70 3.89
N ARG A 445 -12.03 -5.35 3.60
CA ARG A 445 -13.28 -5.12 4.32
C ARG A 445 -13.31 -5.78 5.70
N GLN A 446 -12.65 -6.94 5.85
CA GLN A 446 -12.60 -7.68 7.11
C GLN A 446 -11.58 -7.09 8.08
N ASP A 447 -10.40 -6.72 7.59
CA ASP A 447 -9.32 -6.16 8.38
C ASP A 447 -8.81 -4.86 7.76
N ARG A 448 -9.01 -3.77 8.52
CA ARG A 448 -8.74 -2.40 8.11
C ARG A 448 -7.28 -2.19 7.70
N VAL A 449 -6.32 -2.95 8.24
CA VAL A 449 -4.91 -2.76 7.89
C VAL A 449 -4.66 -2.99 6.40
N PHE A 450 -5.41 -3.90 5.76
CA PHE A 450 -5.25 -4.16 4.34
C PHE A 450 -5.83 -3.02 3.49
N SER A 451 -6.91 -2.38 3.96
CA SER A 451 -7.39 -1.15 3.32
C SER A 451 -6.42 0.03 3.53
N ASP A 452 -5.84 0.15 4.73
CA ASP A 452 -4.80 1.15 5.02
C ASP A 452 -3.54 0.94 4.18
N LEU A 453 -3.12 -0.31 3.95
CA LEU A 453 -1.98 -0.64 3.10
C LEU A 453 -2.22 -0.20 1.65
N GLN A 454 -3.41 -0.47 1.12
CA GLN A 454 -3.81 -0.01 -0.22
C GLN A 454 -3.76 1.52 -0.31
N ASN A 455 -4.28 2.21 0.70
CA ASN A 455 -4.23 3.67 0.79
C ASN A 455 -2.80 4.22 0.81
N ILE A 456 -1.88 3.59 1.53
CA ILE A 456 -0.46 3.95 1.52
C ILE A 456 0.14 3.75 0.12
N PHE A 457 -0.20 2.68 -0.58
CA PHE A 457 0.27 2.45 -1.96
C PHE A 457 -0.27 3.50 -2.94
N ASP A 458 -1.55 3.86 -2.80
CA ASP A 458 -2.17 4.92 -3.59
C ASP A 458 -1.47 6.27 -3.36
N LEU A 459 -1.25 6.65 -2.10
CA LEU A 459 -0.52 7.88 -1.76
C LEU A 459 0.95 7.84 -2.21
N ALA A 460 1.62 6.69 -2.10
CA ALA A 460 3.00 6.53 -2.59
C ALA A 460 3.09 6.66 -4.11
N LEU A 461 2.07 6.18 -4.84
CA LEU A 461 1.97 6.39 -6.28
C LEU A 461 1.75 7.87 -6.62
N VAL A 462 0.88 8.58 -5.88
CA VAL A 462 0.72 10.04 -6.01
C VAL A 462 2.06 10.74 -5.79
N ALA A 463 2.76 10.44 -4.70
CA ALA A 463 4.05 11.06 -4.39
C ALA A 463 5.09 10.83 -5.50
N ALA A 464 5.10 9.63 -6.08
CA ALA A 464 5.97 9.33 -7.20
C ALA A 464 5.56 10.04 -8.51
N LEU A 465 4.27 10.25 -8.77
CA LEU A 465 3.81 11.10 -9.88
C LEU A 465 4.27 12.54 -9.65
N VAL A 466 4.01 13.10 -8.46
CA VAL A 466 4.42 14.46 -8.07
C VAL A 466 5.91 14.69 -8.29
N ASN A 467 6.75 13.75 -7.87
CA ASN A 467 8.20 13.87 -7.98
C ASN A 467 8.76 13.47 -9.36
N ARG A 468 8.43 12.27 -9.87
CA ARG A 468 9.09 11.70 -11.07
C ARG A 468 8.44 12.10 -12.39
N HIS A 469 7.14 12.38 -12.39
CA HIS A 469 6.46 12.95 -13.55
C HIS A 469 6.49 14.49 -13.53
N GLY A 470 7.14 15.09 -12.53
CA GLY A 470 7.33 16.54 -12.43
C GLY A 470 6.04 17.31 -12.24
N LEU A 471 4.99 16.72 -11.64
CA LEU A 471 3.72 17.42 -11.46
C LEU A 471 3.87 18.63 -10.52
N ALA A 472 4.76 18.54 -9.53
CA ALA A 472 5.13 19.69 -8.69
C ALA A 472 5.69 20.85 -9.53
N ASP A 473 6.65 20.56 -10.42
CA ASP A 473 7.28 21.55 -11.28
C ASP A 473 6.28 22.15 -12.29
N GLN A 474 5.38 21.32 -12.84
CA GLN A 474 4.35 21.75 -13.79
C GLN A 474 3.42 22.83 -13.23
N VAL A 475 3.14 22.77 -11.92
CA VAL A 475 2.26 23.73 -11.25
C VAL A 475 3.01 24.73 -10.36
N GLY A 476 4.34 24.65 -10.31
CA GLY A 476 5.17 25.52 -9.48
C GLY A 476 4.96 25.35 -7.97
N TRP A 477 4.63 24.14 -7.51
CA TRP A 477 4.45 23.85 -6.08
C TRP A 477 5.72 23.27 -5.46
N ASP A 478 6.29 23.95 -4.47
CA ASP A 478 7.52 23.56 -3.78
C ASP A 478 7.28 22.63 -2.56
N MET A 479 6.03 22.24 -2.33
CA MET A 479 5.55 21.44 -1.20
C MET A 479 5.64 22.11 0.18
N GLY A 480 6.20 23.32 0.31
CA GLY A 480 6.26 24.09 1.55
C GLY A 480 6.43 23.27 2.84
N VAL A 481 5.47 23.37 3.76
CA VAL A 481 5.52 22.66 5.06
C VAL A 481 5.41 21.13 4.91
N PHE A 482 4.94 20.61 3.79
CA PHE A 482 4.92 19.17 3.47
C PHE A 482 6.24 18.68 2.87
N GLY A 483 7.05 19.58 2.31
CA GLY A 483 8.34 19.27 1.68
C GLY A 483 9.35 18.65 2.65
N ASN A 484 10.51 18.25 2.10
CA ASN A 484 11.62 17.80 2.95
C ASN A 484 12.07 18.95 3.85
N HIS A 485 12.27 18.69 5.14
CA HIS A 485 12.54 19.71 6.17
C HIS A 485 11.45 20.76 6.38
N GLY A 486 10.23 20.56 5.87
CA GLY A 486 9.09 21.44 6.14
C GLY A 486 8.55 21.30 7.58
N ASP A 487 7.93 22.36 8.08
CA ASP A 487 7.53 22.50 9.50
C ASP A 487 6.39 21.57 9.95
N PHE A 488 5.67 20.93 9.01
CA PHE A 488 4.72 19.90 9.39
C PHE A 488 5.45 18.63 9.80
N HIS A 489 5.24 18.21 11.04
CA HIS A 489 5.81 17.00 11.61
C HIS A 489 4.72 15.93 11.81
N PRO A 490 4.72 14.84 10.99
CA PRO A 490 3.86 13.70 11.22
C PRO A 490 4.02 13.14 12.65
N ALA A 491 2.94 12.57 13.20
CA ALA A 491 2.98 12.02 14.54
C ALA A 491 3.96 10.84 14.65
N ALA A 492 4.75 10.83 15.72
CA ALA A 492 5.65 9.72 16.04
C ALA A 492 4.91 8.57 16.73
N HIS A 493 5.25 7.34 16.35
CA HIS A 493 4.72 6.10 16.90
C HIS A 493 5.85 5.21 17.45
N PRO A 494 5.55 4.32 18.40
CA PRO A 494 6.55 3.36 18.89
C PRO A 494 7.08 2.48 17.76
N VAL A 495 8.41 2.39 17.67
CA VAL A 495 9.11 1.72 16.56
C VAL A 495 9.05 0.19 16.72
N PRO A 496 8.45 -0.56 15.77
CA PRO A 496 8.50 -2.02 15.79
C PRO A 496 9.88 -2.50 15.38
N ARG A 497 10.58 -3.19 16.27
CA ARG A 497 11.95 -3.70 16.06
C ARG A 497 12.01 -5.22 15.99
N THR A 498 11.17 -5.89 16.75
CA THR A 498 11.11 -7.35 16.80
C THR A 498 9.69 -7.84 16.97
N VAL A 499 9.43 -9.08 16.58
CA VAL A 499 8.17 -9.79 16.84
C VAL A 499 8.47 -11.20 17.30
N ASP A 500 7.58 -11.77 18.11
CA ASP A 500 7.65 -13.20 18.42
C ASP A 500 7.46 -14.02 17.14
N SER A 501 8.07 -15.21 17.13
CA SER A 501 8.18 -16.00 15.91
C SER A 501 6.85 -16.39 15.29
N VAL A 502 6.70 -16.05 14.02
CA VAL A 502 5.60 -16.53 13.17
C VAL A 502 5.96 -17.91 12.64
N VAL A 503 5.75 -18.92 13.48
CA VAL A 503 5.96 -20.34 13.15
C VAL A 503 4.71 -21.13 13.53
N ASN A 504 4.36 -22.11 12.70
CA ASN A 504 3.31 -23.07 13.06
C ASN A 504 3.71 -24.49 12.64
N HIS A 505 3.06 -25.44 13.28
CA HIS A 505 3.31 -26.87 13.11
C HIS A 505 1.99 -27.63 12.96
N ARG A 506 2.02 -28.64 12.09
CA ARG A 506 0.96 -29.65 11.98
C ARG A 506 1.59 -31.03 11.84
N VAL A 507 0.90 -32.03 12.38
CA VAL A 507 1.25 -33.44 12.18
C VAL A 507 0.38 -34.00 11.06
N PHE A 508 1.00 -34.54 10.01
CA PHE A 508 0.33 -35.23 8.91
C PHE A 508 0.86 -36.66 8.80
N ASN A 509 -0.01 -37.66 8.93
CA ASN A 509 0.35 -39.08 8.83
C ASN A 509 1.57 -39.47 9.68
N GLY A 510 1.69 -38.89 10.88
CA GLY A 510 2.80 -39.13 11.81
C GLY A 510 4.13 -38.44 11.44
N ARG A 511 4.12 -37.48 10.50
CA ARG A 511 5.28 -36.63 10.20
C ARG A 511 5.01 -35.19 10.63
N ASP A 512 6.04 -34.55 11.18
CA ASP A 512 6.01 -33.16 11.59
C ASP A 512 6.29 -32.23 10.40
N VAL A 513 5.33 -31.36 10.07
CA VAL A 513 5.52 -30.31 9.07
C VAL A 513 5.58 -28.98 9.80
N VAL A 514 6.73 -28.30 9.67
CA VAL A 514 6.98 -26.99 10.25
C VAL A 514 7.11 -25.99 9.11
N VAL A 515 6.28 -24.95 9.16
CA VAL A 515 6.34 -23.85 8.19
C VAL A 515 6.91 -22.63 8.88
N GLN A 516 7.98 -22.09 8.29
CA GLN A 516 8.55 -20.81 8.68
C GLN A 516 8.45 -19.84 7.51
N VAL A 517 7.94 -18.65 7.79
CA VAL A 517 7.68 -17.64 6.76
C VAL A 517 8.55 -16.41 6.99
N ALA A 518 9.21 -15.93 5.94
CA ALA A 518 9.86 -14.63 5.90
C ALA A 518 9.25 -13.74 4.81
N GLY A 519 9.80 -12.54 4.63
CA GLY A 519 9.34 -11.57 3.65
C GLY A 519 8.76 -10.33 4.33
N GLY A 520 7.81 -9.64 3.70
CA GLY A 520 7.52 -8.27 4.10
C GLY A 520 6.49 -7.53 3.28
N VAL A 521 6.64 -6.22 3.23
CA VAL A 521 5.98 -5.35 2.25
C VAL A 521 7.05 -4.66 1.44
N ARG A 522 6.87 -4.59 0.12
CA ARG A 522 7.76 -3.84 -0.77
C ARG A 522 6.93 -3.15 -1.84
N ALA A 523 6.94 -1.83 -1.81
CA ALA A 523 6.43 -0.98 -2.88
C ALA A 523 7.62 -0.38 -3.63
N ASP A 524 7.78 -0.79 -4.90
CA ASP A 524 8.80 -0.28 -5.82
C ASP A 524 8.12 0.55 -6.91
N ILE A 525 7.89 1.83 -6.60
CA ILE A 525 7.04 2.70 -7.42
C ILE A 525 7.84 3.16 -8.66
N GLY A 526 9.15 3.32 -8.51
CA GLY A 526 10.06 3.63 -9.61
C GLY A 526 10.02 2.57 -10.71
N GLY A 527 10.08 1.29 -10.33
CA GLY A 527 9.91 0.18 -11.27
C GLY A 527 8.52 0.16 -11.93
N LEU A 528 7.47 0.46 -11.17
CA LEU A 528 6.09 0.48 -11.66
C LEU A 528 5.86 1.55 -12.74
N LEU A 529 6.30 2.79 -12.49
CA LEU A 529 6.11 3.92 -13.43
C LEU A 529 7.03 3.82 -14.66
N ALA A 530 8.16 3.13 -14.56
CA ALA A 530 9.03 2.85 -15.70
C ALA A 530 8.43 1.79 -16.66
N ASP A 531 7.45 0.99 -16.22
CA ASP A 531 6.79 0.01 -17.06
C ASP A 531 5.73 0.66 -17.97
N ARG A 532 6.07 0.78 -19.25
CA ARG A 532 5.17 1.32 -20.30
C ARG A 532 3.92 0.47 -20.53
N ARG A 533 3.84 -0.75 -19.97
CA ARG A 533 2.61 -1.56 -19.99
C ARG A 533 1.61 -1.10 -18.92
N THR A 534 2.11 -0.49 -17.85
CA THR A 534 1.32 0.02 -16.74
C THR A 534 0.86 1.45 -17.03
N VAL A 535 1.77 2.33 -17.46
CA VAL A 535 1.43 3.73 -17.77
C VAL A 535 0.93 3.85 -19.20
N LYS A 536 -0.33 4.28 -19.40
CA LYS A 536 -0.95 4.38 -20.73
C LYS A 536 -1.74 5.67 -20.91
N THR A 537 -1.70 6.22 -22.13
CA THR A 537 -2.56 7.33 -22.50
C THR A 537 -4.00 6.87 -22.70
N ASN A 538 -4.98 7.62 -22.20
CA ASN A 538 -6.41 7.42 -22.43
C ASN A 538 -7.05 8.75 -22.83
N SER A 539 -7.57 8.83 -24.07
CA SER A 539 -8.22 10.04 -24.59
C SER A 539 -9.50 10.42 -23.85
N ARG A 540 -10.15 9.48 -23.14
CA ARG A 540 -11.31 9.78 -22.29
C ARG A 540 -10.97 10.63 -21.07
N LEU A 541 -9.68 10.77 -20.74
CA LEU A 541 -9.23 11.67 -19.67
C LEU A 541 -8.96 13.09 -20.16
N ASN A 542 -9.02 13.35 -21.48
CA ASN A 542 -8.84 14.69 -22.01
C ASN A 542 -10.03 15.57 -21.62
N GLY A 543 -9.76 16.78 -21.10
CA GLY A 543 -10.81 17.71 -20.67
C GLY A 543 -11.47 17.38 -19.32
N VAL A 544 -11.11 16.27 -18.68
CA VAL A 544 -11.64 15.86 -17.38
C VAL A 544 -11.19 16.80 -16.26
N ALA A 545 -9.92 17.19 -16.25
CA ALA A 545 -9.39 18.13 -15.25
C ALA A 545 -10.17 19.45 -15.21
N PRO A 546 -10.31 20.23 -16.30
CA PRO A 546 -11.06 21.49 -16.26
C PRO A 546 -12.54 21.29 -15.91
N ALA A 547 -13.17 20.18 -16.30
CA ALA A 547 -14.56 19.88 -15.95
C ALA A 547 -14.76 19.55 -14.45
N ALA A 548 -13.74 19.01 -13.78
CA ALA A 548 -13.82 18.58 -12.39
C ALA A 548 -13.61 19.73 -11.38
N ARG A 549 -13.17 20.91 -11.85
CA ARG A 549 -12.93 22.09 -11.02
C ARG A 549 -14.09 23.08 -11.08
N PRO A 550 -14.68 23.50 -9.95
CA PRO A 550 -15.66 24.58 -9.91
C PRO A 550 -15.04 25.91 -10.38
N SER A 551 -15.78 26.65 -11.20
CA SER A 551 -15.35 27.97 -11.71
C SER A 551 -15.34 29.06 -10.64
N ASP A 552 -16.07 28.86 -9.52
CA ASP A 552 -16.26 29.80 -8.41
C ASP A 552 -15.66 29.28 -7.08
N LEU A 553 -14.64 28.42 -7.15
CA LEU A 553 -14.01 27.88 -5.95
C LEU A 553 -13.37 28.99 -5.09
N ALA A 554 -13.88 29.16 -3.87
CA ALA A 554 -13.34 30.12 -2.91
C ALA A 554 -11.84 29.90 -2.65
N ALA A 555 -11.10 30.99 -2.42
CA ALA A 555 -9.64 30.95 -2.28
C ALA A 555 -9.18 30.09 -1.09
N ASP A 556 -9.93 30.10 0.00
CA ASP A 556 -9.68 29.34 1.24
C ASP A 556 -10.19 27.89 1.19
N ARG A 557 -10.88 27.50 0.11
CA ARG A 557 -11.40 26.14 -0.06
C ARG A 557 -10.33 25.26 -0.70
N TRP A 558 -9.94 24.21 0.02
CA TRP A 558 -8.95 23.21 -0.42
C TRP A 558 -9.56 21.85 -0.82
N TRP A 559 -10.87 21.66 -0.69
CA TRP A 559 -11.58 20.45 -1.15
C TRP A 559 -13.00 20.75 -1.65
N TRP A 560 -13.53 19.89 -2.53
CA TRP A 560 -14.90 19.99 -3.06
C TRP A 560 -15.41 18.64 -3.55
N ASP A 561 -16.73 18.52 -3.67
CA ASP A 561 -17.38 17.33 -4.26
C ASP A 561 -17.76 17.61 -5.71
N VAL A 562 -17.48 16.64 -6.59
CA VAL A 562 -17.96 16.69 -7.98
C VAL A 562 -19.40 16.19 -8.01
N VAL A 563 -20.33 17.10 -8.31
CA VAL A 563 -21.76 16.78 -8.41
C VAL A 563 -22.03 16.14 -9.78
N VAL A 564 -22.26 14.83 -9.78
CA VAL A 564 -22.78 14.13 -10.95
C VAL A 564 -24.29 14.40 -11.03
N LYS A 565 -24.71 15.28 -11.95
CA LYS A 565 -26.15 15.41 -12.23
C LYS A 565 -26.61 14.11 -12.90
N PRO A 566 -27.68 13.46 -12.43
CA PRO A 566 -28.22 12.31 -13.13
C PRO A 566 -28.64 12.75 -14.53
N THR A 567 -28.07 12.12 -15.55
CA THR A 567 -28.52 12.25 -16.93
C THR A 567 -29.97 11.76 -16.98
N ASN A 568 -30.92 12.68 -17.19
CA ASN A 568 -32.29 12.32 -17.51
C ASN A 568 -32.26 11.46 -18.78
N LYS A 569 -32.52 10.17 -18.64
CA LYS A 569 -32.75 9.27 -19.77
C LYS A 569 -34.09 9.57 -20.42
#